data_AF-A0A973AAN2-F1
#
_entry.id   AF-A0A973AAN2-F1
#
_cell.length_a   1.000
_cell.length_b   1.000
_cell.length_c   1.000
_cell.angle_alpha   90.00
_cell.angle_beta   90.00
_cell.angle_gamma   90.00
#
_symmetry.space_group_name_H-M   'P 1'
#
loop_
_entity.id
_entity.type
_entity.pdbx_description
1 polymer ?
#
loop_
_entity_poly.entity_id
_entity_poly.type
_entity_poly.pdbx_seq_one_letter_code
_entity_poly.pdbx_strand_id
1 'polypeptide(L)'
;YYFAPAADPINPHMTPQQSQQMLRIGKRNAYYFDQRGFDYFTHEIFDAFYPGYTDSWPTFYGASASTYEAGSARGMVYRRADGELLTYRETIRKHFTASLSTLETVADNRNSLLTDFYQIQVDAIDIGKNNKQHRFYIFPDNRDQAGNDRLASLLTEHGIEVRQATEAFKACGIRYTADARFIDTAQPRGRLATTLLSQQVDMDAPFLAEQERRRTQNRDNQIYDTTAWSLPLLFNIDIASCAKISNPSSVAFTSAQSRQGQVIHPEATVAFLVPWGDMAAGRFLSAALLAGITVKSADEAFTMANNTRYPAGTLIIEKRSNSADIHRVLTTLAANSGAQVIGVDDSWVEQGPSFGSSNTFTLSAPAIAMAWDEPTYSNSAGSTRFVIERQLNYPVTAIRSNQLQRANLNQYQVLILPAGDYATTLGKAGADNLRDWVKQGGVLITLSSATAYAASTEAGLLDIKREDAYQAATDEPEAELEDTIPGRLLDSDAALQRASASTGEMPDYVPGVLANITVDTQHWLTAGVHSSLVGMVQGNAIYAPIKLASGNNIAWFNGADELLASGYLWQENRQQLARKPFMVQQPMGRGMVIGFTQEPTYRAYLEGLNVLLMNSLFRAPAHASPAF
;
A
#
# COMPACT_ATOMS: atom_id res chain seq x y z
N TYR A 1 30.83 5.19 -2.67
CA TYR A 1 30.14 5.04 -1.36
C TYR A 1 29.34 6.30 -1.15
N TYR A 2 28.09 6.20 -0.69
CA TYR A 2 27.24 7.37 -0.52
C TYR A 2 27.21 7.85 0.93
N PHE A 3 27.19 9.17 1.09
CA PHE A 3 26.79 9.86 2.32
C PHE A 3 26.20 11.22 1.94
N ALA A 4 25.56 11.92 2.89
CA ALA A 4 25.02 13.25 2.67
C ALA A 4 26.03 14.23 2.05
N PRO A 5 25.57 15.26 1.31
CA PRO A 5 24.18 15.68 1.14
C PRO A 5 23.36 14.85 0.13
N ALA A 6 22.04 14.86 0.35
CA ALA A 6 21.05 14.26 -0.55
C ALA A 6 20.96 15.00 -1.89
N ALA A 7 20.44 14.30 -2.89
CA ALA A 7 19.97 14.89 -4.14
C ALA A 7 18.67 15.67 -3.92
N ASP A 8 18.34 16.53 -4.88
CA ASP A 8 17.00 17.09 -4.96
C ASP A 8 15.99 16.03 -5.43
N PRO A 9 14.72 16.11 -5.03
CA PRO A 9 14.14 17.16 -4.20
C PRO A 9 14.32 16.92 -2.69
N ILE A 10 14.36 18.01 -1.94
CA ILE A 10 14.30 17.98 -0.47
C ILE A 10 12.85 18.19 -0.04
N ASN A 11 12.38 17.44 0.95
CA ASN A 11 11.04 17.66 1.50
C ASN A 11 10.90 19.09 2.03
N PRO A 12 9.84 19.85 1.65
CA PRO A 12 9.65 21.23 2.10
C PRO A 12 9.43 21.37 3.62
N HIS A 13 9.13 20.26 4.32
CA HIS A 13 9.06 20.22 5.77
C HIS A 13 10.42 19.96 6.43
N MET A 14 11.51 19.78 5.70
CA MET A 14 12.87 19.75 6.27
C MET A 14 13.36 21.17 6.53
N THR A 15 14.08 21.41 7.64
CA THR A 15 14.60 22.75 7.93
C THR A 15 15.96 23.01 7.27
N PRO A 16 16.27 24.26 6.88
CA PRO A 16 17.60 24.60 6.36
C PRO A 16 18.74 24.23 7.31
N GLN A 17 18.52 24.33 8.62
CA GLN A 17 19.49 23.96 9.65
C GLN A 17 19.82 22.46 9.57
N GLN A 18 18.81 21.60 9.42
CA GLN A 18 19.03 20.15 9.28
C GLN A 18 19.88 19.84 8.04
N SER A 19 19.58 20.46 6.90
CA SER A 19 20.35 20.30 5.66
C SER A 19 21.79 20.79 5.81
N GLN A 20 22.01 21.90 6.54
CA GLN A 20 23.36 22.40 6.83
C GLN A 20 24.17 21.45 7.73
N GLN A 21 23.54 20.83 8.74
CA GLN A 21 24.22 19.86 9.60
C GLN A 21 24.57 18.58 8.81
N MET A 22 23.67 18.11 7.93
CA MET A 22 23.96 17.00 7.02
C MET A 22 25.14 17.29 6.10
N LEU A 23 25.18 18.50 5.52
CA LEU A 23 26.29 18.95 4.69
C LEU A 23 27.62 18.98 5.47
N ARG A 24 27.59 19.41 6.74
CA ARG A 24 28.78 19.42 7.61
C ARG A 24 29.32 18.01 7.83
N ILE A 25 28.45 17.05 8.15
CA ILE A 25 28.80 15.63 8.31
C ILE A 25 29.38 15.08 7.00
N GLY A 26 28.70 15.34 5.88
CA GLY A 26 29.14 14.95 4.54
C GLY A 26 30.54 15.43 4.19
N LYS A 27 30.83 16.72 4.43
CA LYS A 27 32.16 17.31 4.20
C LYS A 27 33.25 16.69 5.06
N ARG A 28 32.95 16.32 6.32
CA ARG A 28 33.94 15.60 7.16
C ARG A 28 34.18 14.18 6.65
N ASN A 29 33.12 13.49 6.22
CA ASN A 29 33.26 12.16 5.62
C ASN A 29 34.13 12.23 4.36
N ALA A 30 33.86 13.17 3.46
CA ALA A 30 34.68 13.43 2.27
C ALA A 30 36.16 13.62 2.63
N TYR A 31 36.47 14.49 3.60
CA TYR A 31 37.85 14.71 4.05
C TYR A 31 38.59 13.41 4.44
N TYR A 32 37.94 12.53 5.20
CA TYR A 32 38.56 11.26 5.61
C TYR A 32 38.60 10.19 4.51
N PHE A 33 37.67 10.26 3.56
CA PHE A 33 37.65 9.40 2.38
C PHE A 33 38.77 9.80 1.41
N ASP A 34 38.97 11.10 1.17
CA ASP A 34 40.07 11.64 0.36
C ASP A 34 41.44 11.21 0.89
N GLN A 35 41.66 11.32 2.21
CA GLN A 35 42.91 10.86 2.83
C GLN A 35 43.18 9.37 2.66
N ARG A 36 42.13 8.56 2.46
CA ARG A 36 42.22 7.11 2.30
C ARG A 36 42.16 6.67 0.84
N GLY A 37 41.95 7.59 -0.11
CA GLY A 37 41.73 7.27 -1.52
C GLY A 37 40.44 6.48 -1.74
N PHE A 38 39.39 6.73 -0.96
CA PHE A 38 38.10 6.06 -1.12
C PHE A 38 37.15 6.89 -1.98
N ASP A 39 36.65 6.31 -3.07
CA ASP A 39 35.63 6.97 -3.88
C ASP A 39 34.29 7.10 -3.13
N TYR A 40 33.70 8.28 -3.25
CA TYR A 40 32.39 8.61 -2.74
C TYR A 40 31.58 9.43 -3.75
N PHE A 41 30.27 9.49 -3.53
CA PHE A 41 29.37 10.31 -4.32
C PHE A 41 28.30 10.92 -3.42
N THR A 42 27.71 12.03 -3.88
CA THR A 42 26.69 12.86 -3.20
C THR A 42 25.80 13.48 -4.29
N HIS A 43 24.60 13.98 -3.97
CA HIS A 43 23.75 14.75 -4.91
C HIS A 43 23.25 14.04 -6.19
N GLU A 44 23.41 12.73 -6.35
CA GLU A 44 23.03 12.04 -7.59
C GLU A 44 21.69 11.32 -7.52
N ILE A 45 21.56 10.32 -6.64
CA ILE A 45 20.46 9.33 -6.69
C ILE A 45 19.52 9.46 -5.50
N PHE A 46 20.07 9.53 -4.28
CA PHE A 46 19.26 9.47 -3.06
C PHE A 46 18.74 10.86 -2.69
N ASP A 47 17.46 11.12 -2.98
CA ASP A 47 16.76 12.33 -2.56
C ASP A 47 16.28 12.26 -1.08
N ALA A 48 15.78 13.39 -0.56
CA ALA A 48 15.23 13.48 0.80
C ALA A 48 13.76 13.93 0.78
N PHE A 49 13.01 13.60 -0.28
CA PHE A 49 11.64 14.04 -0.46
C PHE A 49 10.65 13.18 0.33
N TYR A 50 10.68 11.85 0.17
CA TYR A 50 9.76 10.96 0.87
C TYR A 50 10.15 10.82 2.36
N PRO A 51 9.21 11.00 3.30
CA PRO A 51 9.53 10.94 4.72
C PRO A 51 9.81 9.54 5.26
N GLY A 52 9.46 8.49 4.51
CA GLY A 52 9.72 7.11 4.94
C GLY A 52 11.14 6.60 4.64
N TYR A 53 12.02 7.41 4.04
CA TYR A 53 13.45 7.05 4.00
C TYR A 53 14.05 7.09 5.41
N THR A 54 15.09 6.27 5.62
CA THR A 54 15.68 6.10 6.96
C THR A 54 16.35 7.36 7.50
N ASP A 55 16.82 8.27 6.64
CA ASP A 55 17.35 9.59 7.01
C ASP A 55 16.28 10.69 7.06
N SER A 56 15.31 10.66 6.15
CA SER A 56 14.18 11.59 6.19
C SER A 56 13.30 11.41 7.44
N TRP A 57 12.99 10.17 7.84
CA TRP A 57 12.12 9.89 8.99
C TRP A 57 12.56 10.55 10.31
N PRO A 58 13.80 10.32 10.81
CA PRO A 58 14.29 10.97 12.03
C PRO A 58 14.44 12.49 11.87
N THR A 59 14.57 13.00 10.64
CA THR A 59 14.61 14.44 10.37
C THR A 59 13.29 15.09 10.77
N PHE A 60 12.14 14.51 10.47
CA PHE A 60 10.85 15.05 10.93
C PHE A 60 10.62 14.87 12.44
N TYR A 61 11.42 14.00 13.07
CA TYR A 61 11.53 13.91 14.52
C TYR A 61 12.42 15.02 15.14
N GLY A 62 13.03 15.87 14.32
CA GLY A 62 13.91 16.97 14.73
C GLY A 62 15.39 16.66 14.71
N ALA A 63 15.79 15.43 14.38
CA ALA A 63 17.21 15.09 14.24
C ALA A 63 17.79 15.64 12.93
N SER A 64 19.11 15.58 12.78
CA SER A 64 19.78 15.64 11.47
C SER A 64 20.34 14.24 11.21
N ALA A 65 19.98 13.64 10.07
CA ALA A 65 20.32 12.25 9.76
C ALA A 65 20.86 12.13 8.34
N SER A 66 21.68 11.13 8.09
CA SER A 66 22.26 10.85 6.78
C SER A 66 22.19 9.36 6.51
N THR A 67 21.79 8.99 5.29
CA THR A 67 22.00 7.64 4.78
C THR A 67 23.48 7.40 4.50
N TYR A 68 23.92 6.15 4.68
CA TYR A 68 25.28 5.68 4.43
C TYR A 68 25.21 4.41 3.58
N GLU A 69 25.48 4.52 2.28
CA GLU A 69 25.29 3.40 1.36
C GLU A 69 26.62 2.89 0.79
N ALA A 70 26.83 1.58 0.86
CA ALA A 70 27.99 0.90 0.29
C ALA A 70 27.56 -0.12 -0.76
N GLY A 71 28.30 -0.20 -1.86
CA GLY A 71 28.11 -1.29 -2.83
C GLY A 71 28.26 -2.66 -2.17
N SER A 72 27.41 -3.62 -2.54
CA SER A 72 27.41 -4.96 -1.97
C SER A 72 28.52 -5.83 -2.56
N ALA A 73 29.32 -6.46 -1.69
CA ALA A 73 30.29 -7.49 -2.10
C ALA A 73 29.62 -8.86 -2.39
N ARG A 74 28.28 -8.92 -2.42
CA ARG A 74 27.47 -10.13 -2.68
C ARG A 74 27.94 -11.35 -1.87
N GLY A 75 28.33 -11.12 -0.61
CA GLY A 75 29.05 -12.07 0.23
C GLY A 75 30.44 -11.55 0.56
N MET A 76 31.49 -12.23 0.08
CA MET A 76 32.88 -11.91 0.45
C MET A 76 33.62 -11.05 -0.57
N VAL A 77 33.47 -11.34 -1.87
CA VAL A 77 34.14 -10.63 -2.96
C VAL A 77 33.20 -10.60 -4.17
N TYR A 78 33.05 -9.42 -4.77
CA TYR A 78 32.30 -9.22 -5.99
C TYR A 78 33.19 -8.63 -7.08
N ARG A 79 33.18 -9.24 -8.27
CA ARG A 79 33.87 -8.69 -9.44
C ARG A 79 32.95 -7.67 -10.11
N ARG A 80 33.40 -6.42 -10.15
CA ARG A 80 32.74 -5.31 -10.84
C ARG A 80 32.86 -5.46 -12.36
N ALA A 81 32.04 -4.70 -13.08
CA ALA A 81 32.02 -4.70 -14.55
C ALA A 81 33.35 -4.23 -15.18
N ASP A 82 34.06 -3.33 -14.51
CA ASP A 82 35.41 -2.87 -14.87
C ASP A 82 36.52 -3.91 -14.56
N GLY A 83 36.16 -5.04 -13.93
CA GLY A 83 37.07 -6.11 -13.55
C GLY A 83 37.64 -5.99 -12.13
N GLU A 84 37.44 -4.87 -11.43
CA GLU A 84 37.89 -4.68 -10.04
C GLU A 84 37.21 -5.64 -9.07
N LEU A 85 37.91 -6.00 -8.00
CA LEU A 85 37.36 -6.84 -6.94
C LEU A 85 36.94 -5.98 -5.76
N LEU A 86 35.63 -5.85 -5.55
CA LEU A 86 35.06 -5.28 -4.33
C LEU A 86 35.01 -6.33 -3.24
N THR A 87 35.75 -6.12 -2.15
CA THR A 87 35.78 -7.04 -1.01
C THR A 87 34.90 -6.56 0.13
N TYR A 88 34.35 -7.49 0.91
CA TYR A 88 33.60 -7.17 2.14
C TYR A 88 34.47 -6.44 3.18
N ARG A 89 35.80 -6.68 3.16
CA ARG A 89 36.74 -5.93 4.00
C ARG A 89 36.73 -4.43 3.67
N GLU A 90 36.65 -4.07 2.39
CA GLU A 90 36.62 -2.67 1.97
C GLU A 90 35.31 -1.99 2.34
N THR A 91 34.17 -2.69 2.22
CA THR A 91 32.88 -2.14 2.64
C THR A 91 32.88 -1.85 4.14
N ILE A 92 33.42 -2.76 4.97
CA ILE A 92 33.62 -2.55 6.41
C ILE A 92 34.50 -1.33 6.68
N ARG A 93 35.66 -1.22 6.01
CA ARG A 93 36.60 -0.10 6.23
C ARG A 93 35.99 1.25 5.90
N LYS A 94 35.24 1.33 4.79
CA LYS A 94 34.55 2.55 4.37
C LYS A 94 33.47 2.93 5.37
N HIS A 95 32.65 1.97 5.80
CA HIS A 95 31.59 2.21 6.77
C HIS A 95 32.16 2.64 8.12
N PHE A 96 33.18 1.95 8.63
CA PHE A 96 33.88 2.31 9.87
C PHE A 96 34.47 3.72 9.82
N THR A 97 35.07 4.10 8.69
CA THR A 97 35.63 5.46 8.49
C THR A 97 34.52 6.51 8.57
N ALA A 98 33.41 6.30 7.85
CA ALA A 98 32.26 7.20 7.88
C ALA A 98 31.66 7.30 9.29
N SER A 99 31.53 6.18 10.01
CA SER A 99 31.00 6.17 11.39
C SER A 99 31.87 6.99 12.35
N LEU A 100 33.20 6.80 12.34
CA LEU A 100 34.10 7.56 13.22
C LEU A 100 34.10 9.05 12.87
N SER A 101 34.16 9.38 11.59
CA SER A 101 34.07 10.76 11.08
C SER A 101 32.78 11.46 11.52
N THR A 102 31.67 10.72 11.52
CA THR A 102 30.37 11.22 11.99
C THR A 102 30.40 11.48 13.50
N LEU A 103 30.92 10.55 14.29
CA LEU A 103 31.03 10.70 15.74
C LEU A 103 31.90 11.89 16.13
N GLU A 104 33.04 12.08 15.46
CA GLU A 104 33.91 13.24 15.63
C GLU A 104 33.16 14.54 15.30
N THR A 105 32.50 14.58 14.13
CA THR A 105 31.71 15.76 13.74
C THR A 105 30.63 16.10 14.77
N VAL A 106 29.93 15.10 15.29
CA VAL A 106 28.90 15.30 16.33
C VAL A 106 29.53 15.80 17.63
N ALA A 107 30.67 15.25 18.06
CA ALA A 107 31.37 15.66 19.28
C ALA A 107 31.81 17.14 19.21
N ASP A 108 32.36 17.55 18.06
CA ASP A 108 32.81 18.92 17.79
C ASP A 108 31.63 19.92 17.75
N ASN A 109 30.46 19.47 17.30
CA ASN A 109 29.30 20.33 17.02
C ASN A 109 28.11 20.12 17.98
N ARG A 110 28.32 19.43 19.11
CA ARG A 110 27.25 18.97 20.02
C ARG A 110 26.26 20.07 20.43
N ASN A 111 26.75 21.27 20.73
CA ASN A 111 25.91 22.36 21.20
C ASN A 111 24.97 22.83 20.09
N SER A 112 25.48 22.99 18.86
CA SER A 112 24.67 23.37 17.70
C SER A 112 23.59 22.32 17.41
N LEU A 113 23.97 21.03 17.41
CA LEU A 113 23.03 19.94 17.12
C LEU A 113 21.90 19.85 18.17
N LEU A 114 22.21 20.01 19.46
CA LEU A 114 21.22 19.99 20.53
C LEU A 114 20.33 21.24 20.52
N THR A 115 20.91 22.42 20.23
CA THR A 115 20.14 23.66 20.07
C THR A 115 19.19 23.58 18.87
N ASP A 116 19.66 23.09 17.73
CA ASP A 116 18.82 22.92 16.53
C ASP A 116 17.66 21.96 16.82
N PHE A 117 17.94 20.82 17.47
CA PHE A 117 16.89 19.86 17.86
C PHE A 117 15.82 20.50 18.75
N TYR A 118 16.22 21.29 19.75
CA TYR A 118 15.28 22.00 20.62
C TYR A 118 14.48 23.06 19.86
N GLN A 119 15.17 23.89 19.07
CA GLN A 119 14.54 25.02 18.37
C GLN A 119 13.51 24.55 17.35
N ILE A 120 13.78 23.44 16.63
CA ILE A 120 12.81 22.85 15.67
C ILE A 120 11.47 22.52 16.35
N GLN A 121 11.49 22.03 17.59
CA GLN A 121 10.28 21.69 18.34
C GLN A 121 9.53 22.95 18.80
N VAL A 122 10.25 23.98 19.24
CA VAL A 122 9.67 25.29 19.60
C VAL A 122 9.01 25.93 18.39
N ASP A 123 9.73 25.94 17.26
CA ASP A 123 9.22 26.49 16.00
C ASP A 123 7.99 25.71 15.51
N ALA A 124 7.96 24.38 15.66
CA ALA A 124 6.81 23.56 15.28
C ALA A 124 5.53 23.98 16.03
N ILE A 125 5.64 24.29 17.33
CA ILE A 125 4.51 24.78 18.13
C ILE A 125 4.00 26.11 17.58
N ASP A 126 4.89 27.06 17.31
CA ASP A 126 4.50 28.39 16.85
C ASP A 126 3.99 28.39 15.40
N ILE A 127 4.54 27.54 14.53
CA ILE A 127 3.99 27.28 13.19
C ILE A 127 2.57 26.72 13.30
N GLY A 128 2.36 25.72 14.16
CA GLY A 128 1.04 25.10 14.38
C GLY A 128 0.00 26.11 14.88
N LYS A 129 0.34 26.96 15.87
CA LYS A 129 -0.54 28.03 16.37
C LYS A 129 -1.01 28.98 15.28
N ASN A 130 -0.12 29.28 14.33
CA ASN A 130 -0.33 30.25 13.27
C ASN A 130 -0.87 29.62 11.97
N ASN A 131 -1.00 28.29 11.90
CA ASN A 131 -1.49 27.60 10.72
C ASN A 131 -3.00 27.82 10.53
N LYS A 132 -3.39 28.51 9.46
CA LYS A 132 -4.79 28.88 9.22
C LYS A 132 -5.60 27.82 8.47
N GLN A 133 -4.98 26.72 8.07
CA GLN A 133 -5.64 25.66 7.28
C GLN A 133 -5.47 24.29 7.94
N HIS A 134 -4.30 24.02 8.51
CA HIS A 134 -3.90 22.71 9.03
C HIS A 134 -3.48 22.77 10.50
N ARG A 135 -4.12 23.62 11.31
CA ARG A 135 -3.87 23.59 12.75
C ARG A 135 -4.39 22.32 13.39
N PHE A 136 -5.62 21.92 13.07
CA PHE A 136 -6.28 20.75 13.62
C PHE A 136 -6.55 19.71 12.53
N TYR A 137 -6.17 18.45 12.78
CA TYR A 137 -6.64 17.29 12.02
C TYR A 137 -7.68 16.54 12.84
N ILE A 138 -8.82 16.18 12.25
CA ILE A 138 -9.98 15.62 12.94
C ILE A 138 -10.42 14.31 12.28
N PHE A 139 -10.55 13.28 13.11
CA PHE A 139 -10.93 11.92 12.77
C PHE A 139 -12.38 11.70 13.26
N PRO A 140 -13.37 11.64 12.37
CA PRO A 140 -14.79 11.65 12.74
C PRO A 140 -15.30 10.34 13.40
N ASP A 141 -14.53 9.26 13.37
CA ASP A 141 -14.89 7.92 13.92
C ASP A 141 -16.21 7.33 13.38
N ASN A 142 -16.58 7.67 12.13
CA ASN A 142 -17.87 7.32 11.53
C ASN A 142 -17.83 6.10 10.58
N ARG A 143 -16.64 5.68 10.13
CA ARG A 143 -16.39 4.47 9.33
C ARG A 143 -15.02 3.90 9.66
N ASP A 144 -14.79 2.63 9.32
CA ASP A 144 -13.56 1.89 9.60
C ASP A 144 -13.01 2.22 11.00
N GLN A 145 -13.76 1.74 11.97
CA GLN A 145 -13.52 2.00 13.37
C GLN A 145 -12.17 1.42 13.81
N ALA A 146 -11.82 0.22 13.37
CA ALA A 146 -10.52 -0.39 13.65
C ALA A 146 -9.36 0.40 13.00
N GLY A 147 -9.52 0.86 11.77
CA GLY A 147 -8.54 1.71 11.08
C GLY A 147 -8.31 3.04 11.81
N ASN A 148 -9.37 3.70 12.28
CA ASN A 148 -9.27 4.94 13.06
C ASN A 148 -8.45 4.75 14.34
N ASP A 149 -8.71 3.68 15.10
CA ASP A 149 -7.96 3.35 16.32
C ASP A 149 -6.49 3.04 15.99
N ARG A 150 -6.25 2.30 14.91
CA ARG A 150 -4.90 1.92 14.47
C ARG A 150 -4.10 3.14 14.04
N LEU A 151 -4.68 4.05 13.27
CA LEU A 151 -4.02 5.28 12.82
C LEU A 151 -3.72 6.19 14.01
N ALA A 152 -4.69 6.41 14.90
CA ALA A 152 -4.48 7.19 16.11
C ALA A 152 -3.36 6.57 16.99
N SER A 153 -3.37 5.24 17.16
CA SER A 153 -2.32 4.53 17.91
C SER A 153 -0.95 4.70 17.27
N LEU A 154 -0.85 4.57 15.94
CA LEU A 154 0.40 4.77 15.20
C LEU A 154 0.96 6.19 15.40
N LEU A 155 0.11 7.20 15.33
CA LEU A 155 0.51 8.59 15.54
C LEU A 155 0.99 8.81 16.99
N THR A 156 0.29 8.25 17.97
CA THR A 156 0.70 8.30 19.38
C THR A 156 2.00 7.55 19.65
N GLU A 157 2.24 6.40 19.01
CA GLU A 157 3.52 5.67 19.07
C GLU A 157 4.69 6.51 18.55
N HIS A 158 4.43 7.41 17.59
CA HIS A 158 5.39 8.41 17.12
C HIS A 158 5.49 9.67 18.02
N GLY A 159 4.80 9.68 19.16
CA GLY A 159 4.82 10.77 20.13
C GLY A 159 3.96 11.96 19.74
N ILE A 160 3.08 11.83 18.74
CA ILE A 160 2.10 12.86 18.40
C ILE A 160 0.97 12.80 19.42
N GLU A 161 0.66 13.94 20.03
CA GLU A 161 -0.45 14.10 20.95
C GLU A 161 -1.77 14.03 20.17
N VAL A 162 -2.49 12.93 20.37
CA VAL A 162 -3.85 12.70 19.86
C VAL A 162 -4.82 12.81 21.03
N ARG A 163 -5.93 13.54 20.83
CA ARG A 163 -7.00 13.66 21.83
C ARG A 163 -8.27 13.01 21.33
N GLN A 164 -9.02 12.36 22.21
CA GLN A 164 -10.36 11.83 21.95
C GLN A 164 -11.40 12.72 22.64
N ALA A 165 -12.38 13.19 21.88
CA ALA A 165 -13.47 14.01 22.40
C ALA A 165 -14.40 13.15 23.26
N THR A 166 -14.77 13.64 24.44
CA THR A 166 -15.74 12.98 25.33
C THR A 166 -17.16 13.53 25.15
N GLU A 167 -17.32 14.52 24.27
CA GLU A 167 -18.59 15.14 23.92
C GLU A 167 -18.60 15.58 22.46
N ALA A 168 -19.79 15.76 21.89
CA ALA A 168 -19.94 16.24 20.53
C ALA A 168 -19.46 17.70 20.39
N PHE A 169 -18.80 18.01 19.27
CA PHE A 169 -18.21 19.33 19.03
C PHE A 169 -18.36 19.79 17.60
N LYS A 170 -18.02 21.05 17.32
CA LYS A 170 -18.04 21.60 15.95
C LYS A 170 -16.66 22.04 15.51
N ALA A 171 -16.34 21.77 14.24
CA ALA A 171 -15.16 22.29 13.57
C ALA A 171 -15.43 22.41 12.06
N CYS A 172 -14.96 23.49 11.44
CA CYS A 172 -15.20 23.78 10.02
C CYS A 172 -16.67 23.66 9.56
N GLY A 173 -17.62 24.00 10.42
CA GLY A 173 -19.05 23.89 10.11
C GLY A 173 -19.63 22.46 10.21
N ILE A 174 -18.80 21.45 10.48
CA ILE A 174 -19.18 20.05 10.64
C ILE A 174 -19.33 19.75 12.14
N ARG A 175 -20.36 18.96 12.50
CA ARG A 175 -20.56 18.43 13.86
C ARG A 175 -19.94 17.04 13.95
N TYR A 176 -19.08 16.84 14.94
CA TYR A 176 -18.43 15.58 15.27
C TYR A 176 -19.07 14.99 16.53
N THR A 177 -19.09 13.67 16.64
CA THR A 177 -19.64 12.95 17.80
C THR A 177 -18.63 12.92 18.94
N ALA A 178 -19.05 12.39 20.09
CA ALA A 178 -18.09 11.83 21.04
C ALA A 178 -17.27 10.73 20.34
N ASP A 179 -16.08 10.43 20.85
CA ASP A 179 -15.09 9.48 20.30
C ASP A 179 -14.33 9.93 19.05
N ALA A 180 -14.78 11.01 18.40
CA ALA A 180 -13.98 11.66 17.37
C ALA A 180 -12.63 12.10 17.96
N ARG A 181 -11.55 11.87 17.19
CA ARG A 181 -10.19 12.20 17.61
C ARG A 181 -9.72 13.47 16.92
N PHE A 182 -8.81 14.18 17.55
CA PHE A 182 -8.19 15.33 16.92
C PHE A 182 -6.75 15.54 17.39
N ILE A 183 -5.98 16.20 16.54
CA ILE A 183 -4.59 16.57 16.76
C ILE A 183 -4.50 18.09 16.61
N ASP A 184 -3.99 18.81 17.62
CA ASP A 184 -3.55 20.20 17.46
C ASP A 184 -2.07 20.17 17.05
N THR A 185 -1.73 20.67 15.86
CA THR A 185 -0.34 20.73 15.39
C THR A 185 0.50 21.75 16.15
N ALA A 186 -0.09 22.57 17.03
CA ALA A 186 0.61 23.42 17.99
C ALA A 186 1.27 22.62 19.14
N GLN A 187 2.09 21.63 18.79
CA GLN A 187 2.80 20.73 19.70
C GLN A 187 4.22 20.47 19.17
N PRO A 188 5.17 19.97 19.98
CA PRO A 188 6.54 19.67 19.53
C PRO A 188 6.58 18.83 18.25
N ARG A 189 5.74 17.79 18.17
CA ARG A 189 5.61 16.90 17.01
C ARG A 189 4.75 17.44 15.87
N GLY A 190 4.40 18.73 15.89
CA GLY A 190 3.52 19.35 14.89
C GLY A 190 4.01 19.18 13.46
N ARG A 191 5.32 19.32 13.22
CA ARG A 191 5.92 19.16 11.89
C ARG A 191 5.85 17.72 11.37
N LEU A 192 6.04 16.73 12.25
CA LEU A 192 5.85 15.32 11.91
C LEU A 192 4.37 15.03 11.62
N ALA A 193 3.46 15.51 12.47
CA ALA A 193 2.02 15.35 12.26
C ALA A 193 1.58 15.93 10.90
N THR A 194 1.98 17.16 10.58
CA THR A 194 1.73 17.76 9.25
C THR A 194 2.32 16.92 8.13
N THR A 195 3.55 16.45 8.27
CA THR A 195 4.20 15.62 7.24
C THR A 195 3.43 14.33 6.98
N LEU A 196 2.92 13.66 8.01
CA LEU A 196 2.24 12.38 7.88
C LEU A 196 0.76 12.50 7.46
N LEU A 197 0.10 13.62 7.79
CA LEU A 197 -1.34 13.82 7.63
C LEU A 197 -1.72 14.73 6.46
N SER A 198 -0.78 15.50 5.90
CA SER A 198 -1.03 16.26 4.69
C SER A 198 -1.47 15.33 3.55
N GLN A 199 -2.45 15.79 2.78
CA GLN A 199 -2.91 15.06 1.60
C GLN A 199 -1.89 15.18 0.46
N GLN A 200 -1.35 16.37 0.23
CA GLN A 200 -0.40 16.68 -0.83
C GLN A 200 0.81 17.40 -0.23
N VAL A 201 2.00 17.02 -0.72
CA VAL A 201 3.25 17.77 -0.51
C VAL A 201 3.89 17.92 -1.88
N ASP A 202 4.13 19.16 -2.30
CA ASP A 202 4.62 19.45 -3.64
C ASP A 202 6.15 19.47 -3.67
N MET A 203 6.72 18.94 -4.75
CA MET A 203 8.13 19.15 -5.10
C MET A 203 8.35 20.56 -5.65
N ASP A 204 9.58 21.05 -5.56
CA ASP A 204 9.95 22.36 -6.09
C ASP A 204 9.69 22.46 -7.60
N ALA A 205 9.03 23.55 -8.02
CA ALA A 205 8.64 23.75 -9.42
C ALA A 205 9.84 23.74 -10.41
N PRO A 206 11.01 24.32 -10.11
CA PRO A 206 12.19 24.20 -10.97
C PRO A 206 12.67 22.75 -11.14
N PHE A 207 12.59 21.94 -10.08
CA PHE A 207 12.96 20.53 -10.14
C PHE A 207 12.01 19.76 -11.08
N LEU A 208 10.69 19.98 -10.95
CA LEU A 208 9.69 19.35 -11.82
C LEU A 208 9.86 19.77 -13.29
N ALA A 209 10.15 21.05 -13.55
CA ALA A 209 10.41 21.54 -14.90
C ALA A 209 11.63 20.85 -15.54
N GLU A 210 12.69 20.60 -14.76
CA GLU A 210 13.83 19.82 -15.23
C GLU A 210 13.48 18.36 -15.50
N GLN A 211 12.62 17.74 -14.67
CA GLN A 211 12.20 16.36 -14.90
C GLN A 211 11.38 16.23 -16.19
N GLU A 212 10.51 17.20 -16.47
CA GLU A 212 9.75 17.26 -17.72
C GLU A 212 10.67 17.48 -18.93
N ARG A 213 11.69 18.34 -18.79
CA ARG A 213 12.72 18.53 -19.83
C ARG A 213 13.52 17.26 -20.10
N ARG A 214 13.85 16.48 -19.06
CA ARG A 214 14.54 15.19 -19.20
C ARG A 214 13.65 14.16 -19.89
N ARG A 215 12.40 14.03 -19.45
CA ARG A 215 11.40 13.12 -20.02
C ARG A 215 11.18 13.38 -21.50
N THR A 216 10.94 14.63 -21.90
CA THR A 216 10.78 15.03 -23.31
C THR A 216 12.03 14.82 -24.17
N GLN A 217 13.20 14.57 -23.55
CA GLN A 217 14.44 14.21 -24.22
C GLN A 217 14.78 12.72 -24.13
N ASN A 218 13.82 11.87 -23.75
CA ASN A 218 14.01 10.43 -23.51
C ASN A 218 15.16 10.13 -22.54
N ARG A 219 15.31 10.99 -21.52
CA ARG A 219 16.24 10.78 -20.41
C ARG A 219 15.46 10.39 -19.18
N ASP A 220 16.04 9.53 -18.36
CA ASP A 220 15.46 9.16 -17.07
C ASP A 220 15.17 10.40 -16.23
N ASN A 221 14.11 10.37 -15.42
CA ASN A 221 13.92 11.40 -14.40
C ASN A 221 14.84 11.13 -13.20
N GLN A 222 14.95 12.11 -12.31
CA GLN A 222 15.81 12.08 -11.12
C GLN A 222 15.01 11.86 -9.84
N ILE A 223 13.74 11.47 -9.94
CA ILE A 223 12.92 11.15 -8.77
C ILE A 223 13.33 9.75 -8.28
N TYR A 224 13.76 9.65 -7.03
CA TYR A 224 14.40 8.43 -6.54
C TYR A 224 13.42 7.25 -6.39
N ASP A 225 12.26 7.45 -5.77
CA ASP A 225 11.37 6.35 -5.36
C ASP A 225 9.87 6.69 -5.44
N THR A 226 9.35 7.49 -4.49
CA THR A 226 7.92 7.80 -4.38
C THR A 226 7.68 9.29 -4.18
N THR A 227 6.65 9.81 -4.85
CA THR A 227 6.24 11.22 -4.80
C THR A 227 5.06 11.46 -3.88
N ALA A 228 4.37 10.40 -3.44
CA ALA A 228 3.17 10.52 -2.62
C ALA A 228 3.24 9.75 -1.31
N TRP A 229 2.69 10.37 -0.27
CA TRP A 229 2.37 9.75 1.02
C TRP A 229 1.27 10.54 1.70
N SER A 230 0.39 9.86 2.41
CA SER A 230 -0.60 10.49 3.29
C SER A 230 -1.23 9.38 4.12
N LEU A 231 -0.92 9.29 5.41
CA LEU A 231 -1.48 8.22 6.25
C LEU A 231 -3.02 8.14 6.18
N PRO A 232 -3.77 9.26 6.14
CA PRO A 232 -5.22 9.21 5.99
C PRO A 232 -5.67 8.53 4.70
N LEU A 233 -5.03 8.86 3.56
CA LEU A 233 -5.33 8.22 2.27
C LEU A 233 -4.93 6.73 2.27
N LEU A 234 -3.76 6.42 2.81
CA LEU A 234 -3.23 5.04 2.89
C LEU A 234 -4.10 4.13 3.75
N PHE A 235 -4.71 4.69 4.80
CA PHE A 235 -5.68 4.01 5.65
C PHE A 235 -7.12 4.09 5.12
N ASN A 236 -7.36 4.87 4.06
CA ASN A 236 -8.69 5.19 3.56
C ASN A 236 -9.65 5.75 4.64
N ILE A 237 -9.13 6.61 5.52
CA ILE A 237 -9.89 7.27 6.59
C ILE A 237 -10.12 8.72 6.23
N ASP A 238 -11.37 9.16 6.32
CA ASP A 238 -11.71 10.57 6.13
C ASP A 238 -11.17 11.40 7.29
N ILE A 239 -10.38 12.42 6.97
CA ILE A 239 -9.90 13.40 7.95
C ILE A 239 -10.23 14.80 7.47
N ALA A 240 -10.71 15.63 8.39
CA ALA A 240 -10.89 17.05 8.15
C ALA A 240 -9.69 17.84 8.69
N SER A 241 -9.35 18.93 7.98
CA SER A 241 -8.34 19.88 8.41
C SER A 241 -8.95 21.24 8.70
N CYS A 242 -8.66 21.81 9.88
CA CYS A 242 -9.31 23.01 10.39
C CYS A 242 -8.33 23.99 11.03
N ALA A 243 -8.64 25.28 10.94
CA ALA A 243 -7.91 26.33 11.67
C ALA A 243 -8.26 26.33 13.17
N LYS A 244 -9.49 25.97 13.52
CA LYS A 244 -10.07 26.07 14.86
C LYS A 244 -11.12 24.97 15.10
N ILE A 245 -11.23 24.55 16.35
CA ILE A 245 -12.29 23.68 16.87
C ILE A 245 -13.01 24.37 18.03
N SER A 246 -14.22 23.95 18.39
CA SER A 246 -14.98 24.49 19.53
C SER A 246 -14.44 24.05 20.92
N ASN A 247 -13.22 23.52 20.97
CA ASN A 247 -12.48 23.05 22.16
C ASN A 247 -13.30 22.17 23.12
N PRO A 248 -13.68 20.94 22.71
CA PRO A 248 -14.45 20.04 23.56
C PRO A 248 -13.65 19.51 24.74
N SER A 249 -14.40 19.03 25.75
CA SER A 249 -13.86 18.10 26.75
C SER A 249 -13.23 16.89 26.05
N SER A 250 -12.01 16.55 26.43
CA SER A 250 -11.24 15.49 25.76
C SER A 250 -10.18 14.87 26.65
N VAL A 251 -9.89 13.60 26.39
CA VAL A 251 -8.81 12.85 27.04
C VAL A 251 -7.67 12.61 26.05
N ALA A 252 -6.45 12.41 26.54
CA ALA A 252 -5.37 11.93 25.69
C ALA A 252 -5.72 10.51 25.21
N PHE A 253 -5.51 10.24 23.93
CA PHE A 253 -5.63 8.92 23.36
C PHE A 253 -4.32 8.15 23.52
N THR A 254 -4.42 6.87 23.85
CA THR A 254 -3.30 5.94 23.98
C THR A 254 -3.68 4.62 23.32
N SER A 255 -2.70 3.84 22.86
CA SER A 255 -2.97 2.54 22.23
C SER A 255 -3.74 1.57 23.15
N ALA A 256 -3.53 1.68 24.46
CA ALA A 256 -4.28 0.93 25.48
C ALA A 256 -5.78 1.29 25.54
N GLN A 257 -6.18 2.44 25.01
CA GLN A 257 -7.58 2.89 24.90
C GLN A 257 -8.20 2.57 23.53
N SER A 258 -7.51 1.82 22.66
CA SER A 258 -8.15 1.27 21.45
C SER A 258 -9.39 0.47 21.84
N ARG A 259 -10.45 0.53 21.04
CA ARG A 259 -11.73 -0.10 21.36
C ARG A 259 -11.53 -1.60 21.60
N GLN A 260 -12.07 -2.08 22.71
CA GLN A 260 -12.05 -3.49 23.06
C GLN A 260 -13.18 -4.20 22.35
N GLY A 261 -12.89 -5.35 21.75
CA GLY A 261 -13.93 -6.20 21.19
C GLY A 261 -14.73 -6.89 22.29
N GLN A 262 -16.00 -7.12 22.02
CA GLN A 262 -16.93 -7.69 23.00
C GLN A 262 -18.04 -8.48 22.31
N VAL A 263 -18.71 -9.32 23.09
CA VAL A 263 -19.95 -9.99 22.69
C VAL A 263 -21.11 -9.27 23.36
N ILE A 264 -21.96 -8.65 22.56
CA ILE A 264 -23.24 -8.07 22.96
C ILE A 264 -24.28 -9.19 22.92
N HIS A 265 -25.05 -9.36 23.99
CA HIS A 265 -26.02 -10.45 24.13
C HIS A 265 -25.36 -11.85 23.99
N PRO A 266 -24.46 -12.25 24.92
CA PRO A 266 -23.78 -13.56 24.88
C PRO A 266 -24.73 -14.77 25.05
N GLU A 267 -25.90 -14.57 25.65
CA GLU A 267 -26.94 -15.57 25.91
C GLU A 267 -27.80 -15.92 24.69
N ALA A 268 -27.51 -15.31 23.53
CA ALA A 268 -28.32 -15.36 22.32
C ALA A 268 -28.63 -16.79 21.92
N THR A 269 -29.84 -17.04 21.44
CA THR A 269 -30.34 -18.41 21.22
C THR A 269 -30.11 -18.96 19.82
N VAL A 270 -29.94 -18.11 18.80
CA VAL A 270 -29.87 -18.53 17.38
C VAL A 270 -28.47 -18.39 16.79
N ALA A 271 -27.90 -17.18 16.78
CA ALA A 271 -26.64 -16.91 16.10
C ALA A 271 -25.90 -15.71 16.69
N PHE A 272 -24.67 -15.52 16.24
CA PHE A 272 -23.86 -14.33 16.46
C PHE A 272 -23.47 -13.69 15.13
N LEU A 273 -23.57 -12.37 15.04
CA LEU A 273 -23.28 -11.58 13.86
C LEU A 273 -22.03 -10.74 14.10
N VAL A 274 -21.13 -10.70 13.11
CA VAL A 274 -19.96 -9.80 13.13
C VAL A 274 -20.01 -8.93 11.88
N PRO A 275 -20.32 -7.63 12.02
CA PRO A 275 -20.32 -6.69 10.90
C PRO A 275 -18.97 -6.71 10.19
N TRP A 276 -19.00 -6.77 8.86
CA TRP A 276 -17.80 -6.83 8.03
C TRP A 276 -17.43 -5.45 7.47
N GLY A 277 -16.15 -5.25 7.19
CA GLY A 277 -15.64 -4.02 6.57
C GLY A 277 -14.42 -3.40 7.24
N ASP A 278 -13.81 -4.05 8.22
CA ASP A 278 -12.58 -3.60 8.85
C ASP A 278 -11.63 -4.75 9.26
N MET A 279 -10.44 -4.38 9.73
CA MET A 279 -9.42 -5.34 10.16
C MET A 279 -9.77 -6.08 11.44
N ALA A 280 -10.66 -5.56 12.29
CA ALA A 280 -11.09 -6.25 13.51
C ALA A 280 -11.98 -7.46 13.16
N ALA A 281 -12.92 -7.27 12.23
CA ALA A 281 -13.72 -8.36 11.67
C ALA A 281 -12.85 -9.38 10.91
N GLY A 282 -11.82 -8.91 10.19
CA GLY A 282 -10.83 -9.75 9.51
C GLY A 282 -10.06 -10.68 10.46
N ARG A 283 -9.46 -10.11 11.51
CA ARG A 283 -8.75 -10.87 12.56
C ARG A 283 -9.68 -11.85 13.27
N PHE A 284 -10.93 -11.44 13.50
CA PHE A 284 -11.94 -12.33 14.08
C PHE A 284 -12.20 -13.53 13.17
N LEU A 285 -12.44 -13.32 11.87
CA LEU A 285 -12.66 -14.39 10.89
C LEU A 285 -11.47 -15.36 10.86
N SER A 286 -10.26 -14.81 10.74
CA SER A 286 -9.01 -15.57 10.75
C SER A 286 -8.93 -16.50 11.96
N ALA A 287 -9.10 -15.95 13.17
CA ALA A 287 -9.03 -16.71 14.41
C ALA A 287 -10.18 -17.72 14.54
N ALA A 288 -11.39 -17.38 14.09
CA ALA A 288 -12.55 -18.26 14.12
C ALA A 288 -12.36 -19.49 13.22
N LEU A 289 -11.89 -19.28 11.99
CA LEU A 289 -11.61 -20.35 11.04
C LEU A 289 -10.51 -21.28 11.54
N LEU A 290 -9.44 -20.73 12.13
CA LEU A 290 -8.34 -21.52 12.72
C LEU A 290 -8.79 -22.29 13.98
N ALA A 291 -9.80 -21.81 14.69
CA ALA A 291 -10.45 -22.53 15.80
C ALA A 291 -11.49 -23.57 15.32
N GLY A 292 -11.69 -23.74 14.01
CA GLY A 292 -12.66 -24.68 13.46
C GLY A 292 -14.12 -24.26 13.66
N ILE A 293 -14.38 -22.97 13.87
CA ILE A 293 -15.73 -22.43 13.97
C ILE A 293 -16.35 -22.41 12.57
N THR A 294 -17.57 -22.93 12.45
CA THR A 294 -18.36 -22.82 11.22
C THR A 294 -18.88 -21.39 11.11
N VAL A 295 -18.36 -20.65 10.13
CA VAL A 295 -18.71 -19.26 9.86
C VAL A 295 -19.37 -19.18 8.48
N LYS A 296 -20.52 -18.50 8.40
CA LYS A 296 -21.11 -18.08 7.14
C LYS A 296 -20.83 -16.61 6.90
N SER A 297 -20.96 -16.16 5.65
CA SER A 297 -20.89 -14.76 5.28
C SER A 297 -22.00 -14.43 4.29
N ALA A 298 -22.76 -13.38 4.54
CA ALA A 298 -23.75 -12.85 3.60
C ALA A 298 -23.06 -11.98 2.55
N ASP A 299 -23.27 -12.22 1.26
CA ASP A 299 -22.64 -11.43 0.19
C ASP A 299 -23.28 -10.06 -0.02
N GLU A 300 -24.52 -9.89 0.45
CA GLU A 300 -25.28 -8.65 0.39
C GLU A 300 -25.60 -8.13 1.80
N ALA A 301 -25.87 -6.84 1.90
CA ALA A 301 -26.35 -6.24 3.15
C ALA A 301 -27.76 -6.73 3.48
N PHE A 302 -28.07 -6.88 4.77
CA PHE A 302 -29.40 -7.29 5.23
C PHE A 302 -29.86 -6.51 6.46
N THR A 303 -31.15 -6.51 6.71
CA THR A 303 -31.79 -5.82 7.85
C THR A 303 -32.59 -6.82 8.68
N MET A 304 -32.29 -6.91 9.98
CA MET A 304 -33.03 -7.76 10.92
C MET A 304 -34.37 -7.12 11.33
N ALA A 305 -35.27 -7.89 11.93
CA ALA A 305 -36.58 -7.43 12.41
C ALA A 305 -36.54 -6.21 13.34
N ASN A 306 -35.46 -6.04 14.09
CA ASN A 306 -35.23 -4.88 14.97
C ASN A 306 -34.77 -3.61 14.22
N ASN A 307 -34.83 -3.60 12.89
CA ASN A 307 -34.40 -2.53 12.00
C ASN A 307 -32.88 -2.23 12.03
N THR A 308 -32.07 -3.14 12.57
CA THR A 308 -30.60 -3.05 12.50
C THR A 308 -30.12 -3.56 11.15
N ARG A 309 -29.42 -2.70 10.41
CA ARG A 309 -28.81 -3.03 9.12
C ARG A 309 -27.37 -3.52 9.31
N TYR A 310 -27.06 -4.65 8.70
CA TYR A 310 -25.74 -5.25 8.65
C TYR A 310 -25.12 -5.08 7.27
N PRO A 311 -23.84 -4.69 7.16
CA PRO A 311 -23.19 -4.48 5.87
C PRO A 311 -23.02 -5.80 5.12
N ALA A 312 -22.87 -5.70 3.79
CA ALA A 312 -22.45 -6.81 2.96
C ALA A 312 -21.16 -7.41 3.53
N GLY A 313 -21.15 -8.73 3.60
CA GLY A 313 -20.04 -9.51 4.12
C GLY A 313 -20.12 -9.91 5.58
N THR A 314 -21.15 -9.44 6.30
CA THR A 314 -21.35 -9.76 7.72
C THR A 314 -21.24 -11.27 7.97
N LEU A 315 -20.43 -11.62 8.97
CA LEU A 315 -20.20 -13.00 9.36
C LEU A 315 -21.36 -13.46 10.23
N ILE A 316 -21.83 -14.69 9.99
CA ILE A 316 -22.95 -15.31 10.70
C ILE A 316 -22.46 -16.62 11.31
N ILE A 317 -22.47 -16.70 12.63
CA ILE A 317 -22.04 -17.86 13.41
C ILE A 317 -23.30 -18.46 14.06
N GLU A 318 -23.89 -19.45 13.39
CA GLU A 318 -25.08 -20.14 13.91
C GLU A 318 -24.71 -21.05 15.09
N LYS A 319 -25.44 -20.97 16.20
CA LYS A 319 -25.19 -21.81 17.38
C LYS A 319 -25.36 -23.30 17.08
N ARG A 320 -26.36 -23.66 16.27
CA ARG A 320 -26.64 -25.07 15.91
C ARG A 320 -25.49 -25.76 15.17
N SER A 321 -24.62 -24.99 14.51
CA SER A 321 -23.52 -25.49 13.66
C SER A 321 -22.18 -25.50 14.40
N ASN A 322 -22.18 -25.16 15.70
CA ASN A 322 -20.99 -24.96 16.51
C ASN A 322 -21.18 -25.58 17.91
N SER A 323 -20.10 -25.68 18.69
CA SER A 323 -20.15 -26.25 20.05
C SER A 323 -21.08 -25.46 20.98
N ALA A 324 -21.66 -26.10 22.01
CA ALA A 324 -22.49 -25.43 23.01
C ALA A 324 -21.77 -24.26 23.72
N ASP A 325 -20.45 -24.36 23.91
CA ASP A 325 -19.62 -23.34 24.55
C ASP A 325 -19.16 -22.21 23.60
N ILE A 326 -19.76 -22.11 22.40
CA ILE A 326 -19.32 -21.16 21.36
C ILE A 326 -19.27 -19.72 21.89
N HIS A 327 -20.22 -19.30 22.72
CA HIS A 327 -20.26 -17.95 23.31
C HIS A 327 -18.94 -17.60 24.04
N ARG A 328 -18.39 -18.51 24.85
CA ARG A 328 -17.12 -18.30 25.58
C ARG A 328 -15.95 -18.14 24.61
N VAL A 329 -15.91 -18.95 23.56
CA VAL A 329 -14.88 -18.86 22.52
C VAL A 329 -15.00 -17.52 21.80
N LEU A 330 -16.20 -17.12 21.38
CA LEU A 330 -16.44 -15.84 20.71
C LEU A 330 -16.08 -14.65 21.60
N THR A 331 -16.29 -14.72 22.93
CA THR A 331 -15.84 -13.67 23.86
C THR A 331 -14.33 -13.48 23.82
N THR A 332 -13.56 -14.58 23.84
CA THR A 332 -12.09 -14.51 23.72
C THR A 332 -11.66 -13.99 22.34
N LEU A 333 -12.30 -14.45 21.27
CA LEU A 333 -11.98 -14.02 19.92
C LEU A 333 -12.27 -12.53 19.70
N ALA A 334 -13.43 -12.05 20.17
CA ALA A 334 -13.82 -10.65 20.11
C ALA A 334 -12.79 -9.77 20.84
N ALA A 335 -12.45 -10.10 22.09
CA ALA A 335 -11.48 -9.34 22.87
C ALA A 335 -10.10 -9.25 22.19
N ASN A 336 -9.63 -10.35 21.58
CA ASN A 336 -8.33 -10.39 20.91
C ASN A 336 -8.33 -9.69 19.54
N SER A 337 -9.45 -9.69 18.83
CA SER A 337 -9.54 -9.11 17.49
C SER A 337 -9.96 -7.64 17.48
N GLY A 338 -10.64 -7.18 18.54
CA GLY A 338 -11.31 -5.88 18.59
C GLY A 338 -12.73 -5.89 17.99
N ALA A 339 -13.21 -7.03 17.49
CA ALA A 339 -14.50 -7.10 16.80
C ALA A 339 -15.69 -6.97 17.76
N GLN A 340 -16.75 -6.32 17.29
CA GLN A 340 -18.05 -6.33 17.94
C GLN A 340 -18.86 -7.52 17.44
N VAL A 341 -19.23 -8.41 18.35
CA VAL A 341 -20.01 -9.61 18.07
C VAL A 341 -21.40 -9.43 18.66
N ILE A 342 -22.45 -9.53 17.83
CA ILE A 342 -23.83 -9.26 18.24
C ILE A 342 -24.62 -10.56 18.24
N GLY A 343 -25.05 -11.01 19.41
CA GLY A 343 -25.95 -12.14 19.56
C GLY A 343 -27.38 -11.81 19.13
N VAL A 344 -28.03 -12.75 18.44
CA VAL A 344 -29.41 -12.65 17.99
C VAL A 344 -30.22 -13.89 18.36
N ASP A 345 -31.48 -13.67 18.76
CA ASP A 345 -32.42 -14.71 19.20
C ASP A 345 -33.34 -15.23 18.08
N ASP A 346 -33.29 -14.61 16.91
CA ASP A 346 -34.01 -15.03 15.72
C ASP A 346 -33.12 -14.88 14.48
N SER A 347 -33.57 -15.48 13.38
CA SER A 347 -32.91 -15.39 12.06
C SER A 347 -33.79 -14.70 11.03
N TRP A 348 -34.81 -13.97 11.48
CA TRP A 348 -35.76 -13.32 10.59
C TRP A 348 -35.17 -12.03 10.02
N VAL A 349 -35.07 -12.00 8.69
CA VAL A 349 -34.52 -10.87 7.93
C VAL A 349 -35.66 -10.20 7.17
N GLU A 350 -35.84 -8.90 7.41
CA GLU A 350 -36.87 -8.08 6.77
C GLU A 350 -36.47 -7.68 5.34
N GLN A 351 -35.17 -7.46 5.09
CA GLN A 351 -34.63 -7.05 3.80
C GLN A 351 -33.26 -7.67 3.56
N GLY A 352 -32.98 -8.10 2.33
CA GLY A 352 -31.72 -8.76 1.96
C GLY A 352 -31.72 -10.27 2.26
N PRO A 353 -30.55 -10.93 2.19
CA PRO A 353 -30.47 -12.38 2.34
C PRO A 353 -30.67 -12.85 3.78
N SER A 354 -31.52 -13.85 3.96
CA SER A 354 -31.61 -14.61 5.22
C SER A 354 -30.38 -15.51 5.44
N PHE A 355 -30.16 -15.98 6.67
CA PHE A 355 -28.97 -16.78 7.02
C PHE A 355 -28.84 -18.12 6.28
N GLY A 356 -29.96 -18.63 5.73
CA GLY A 356 -30.02 -19.82 4.88
C GLY A 356 -30.13 -19.55 3.38
N SER A 357 -29.99 -18.30 2.94
CA SER A 357 -30.08 -17.91 1.52
C SER A 357 -28.91 -18.46 0.70
N SER A 358 -29.11 -18.59 -0.62
CA SER A 358 -28.03 -18.86 -1.58
C SER A 358 -26.98 -17.76 -1.65
N ASN A 359 -27.28 -16.55 -1.14
CA ASN A 359 -26.34 -15.43 -1.04
C ASN A 359 -25.62 -15.41 0.33
N THR A 360 -25.68 -16.52 1.08
CA THR A 360 -25.00 -16.68 2.37
C THR A 360 -24.12 -17.94 2.32
N PHE A 361 -22.82 -17.74 2.14
CA PHE A 361 -21.86 -18.82 1.89
C PHE A 361 -21.17 -19.27 3.18
N THR A 362 -20.94 -20.57 3.32
CA THR A 362 -20.08 -21.09 4.41
C THR A 362 -18.63 -20.88 4.02
N LEU A 363 -17.87 -20.22 4.89
CA LEU A 363 -16.45 -19.97 4.69
C LEU A 363 -15.65 -21.19 5.15
N SER A 364 -14.66 -21.58 4.35
CA SER A 364 -13.66 -22.59 4.74
C SER A 364 -12.39 -21.88 5.25
N ALA A 365 -11.55 -22.60 5.98
CA ALA A 365 -10.20 -22.14 6.32
C ALA A 365 -9.27 -22.46 5.13
N PRO A 366 -8.97 -21.50 4.22
CA PRO A 366 -8.16 -21.80 3.05
C PRO A 366 -6.71 -22.09 3.44
N ALA A 367 -6.14 -23.17 2.93
CA ALA A 367 -4.70 -23.32 2.88
C ALA A 367 -4.14 -22.36 1.81
N ILE A 368 -3.37 -21.35 2.26
CA ILE A 368 -2.79 -20.32 1.41
C ILE A 368 -1.32 -20.64 1.13
N ALA A 369 -0.95 -20.67 -0.14
CA ALA A 369 0.43 -20.69 -0.60
C ALA A 369 0.84 -19.35 -1.22
N MET A 370 2.12 -19.03 -1.17
CA MET A 370 2.70 -17.84 -1.80
C MET A 370 4.02 -18.17 -2.47
N ALA A 371 4.17 -17.72 -3.72
CA ALA A 371 5.44 -17.79 -4.43
C ALA A 371 6.54 -17.03 -3.65
N TRP A 372 7.70 -17.66 -3.54
CA TRP A 372 8.84 -17.20 -2.78
C TRP A 372 10.12 -17.53 -3.53
N ASP A 373 11.23 -16.87 -3.15
CA ASP A 373 12.53 -17.00 -3.81
C ASP A 373 12.51 -16.43 -5.25
N GLU A 374 13.64 -16.49 -5.95
CA GLU A 374 13.74 -16.00 -7.33
C GLU A 374 12.68 -16.65 -8.24
N PRO A 375 11.95 -15.87 -9.08
CA PRO A 375 12.16 -14.47 -9.45
C PRO A 375 11.24 -13.49 -8.68
N THR A 376 10.62 -13.93 -7.58
CA THR A 376 9.71 -13.11 -6.78
C THR A 376 10.46 -11.97 -6.10
N TYR A 377 9.92 -10.75 -6.20
CA TYR A 377 10.48 -9.58 -5.56
C TYR A 377 10.21 -9.62 -4.05
N SER A 378 11.29 -9.57 -3.27
CA SER A 378 11.24 -9.69 -1.81
C SER A 378 10.37 -8.63 -1.13
N ASN A 379 10.31 -7.42 -1.69
CA ASN A 379 9.50 -6.34 -1.14
C ASN A 379 8.00 -6.64 -1.24
N SER A 380 7.54 -7.18 -2.38
CA SER A 380 6.15 -7.56 -2.59
C SER A 380 5.77 -8.79 -1.76
N ALA A 381 6.56 -9.87 -1.84
CA ALA A 381 6.32 -11.08 -1.04
C ALA A 381 6.38 -10.80 0.48
N GLY A 382 7.36 -10.00 0.92
CA GLY A 382 7.55 -9.63 2.32
C GLY A 382 6.39 -8.81 2.86
N SER A 383 5.92 -7.79 2.13
CA SER A 383 4.82 -6.96 2.57
C SER A 383 3.48 -7.72 2.56
N THR A 384 3.19 -8.47 1.50
CA THR A 384 1.96 -9.28 1.42
C THR A 384 1.92 -10.31 2.54
N ARG A 385 3.03 -11.04 2.77
CA ARG A 385 3.11 -12.03 3.85
C ARG A 385 3.01 -11.39 5.22
N PHE A 386 3.59 -10.20 5.43
CA PHE A 386 3.45 -9.46 6.68
C PHE A 386 1.99 -9.08 6.95
N VAL A 387 1.26 -8.57 5.96
CA VAL A 387 -0.18 -8.25 6.12
C VAL A 387 -0.95 -9.51 6.54
N ILE A 388 -0.74 -10.64 5.85
CA ILE A 388 -1.51 -11.87 6.13
C ILE A 388 -1.11 -12.50 7.48
N GLU A 389 0.19 -12.69 7.75
CA GLU A 389 0.64 -13.40 8.96
C GLU A 389 0.67 -12.51 10.21
N ARG A 390 0.99 -11.21 10.07
CA ARG A 390 1.17 -10.32 11.23
C ARG A 390 -0.01 -9.40 11.49
N GLN A 391 -0.65 -8.88 10.44
CA GLN A 391 -1.82 -8.02 10.64
C GLN A 391 -3.12 -8.81 10.71
N LEU A 392 -3.29 -9.85 9.92
CA LEU A 392 -4.49 -10.70 9.90
C LEU A 392 -4.36 -11.97 10.76
N ASN A 393 -3.13 -12.34 11.14
CA ASN A 393 -2.83 -13.52 11.95
C ASN A 393 -3.26 -14.85 11.31
N TYR A 394 -3.03 -14.99 9.99
CA TYR A 394 -3.37 -16.19 9.23
C TYR A 394 -2.12 -16.82 8.58
N PRO A 395 -1.94 -18.15 8.58
CA PRO A 395 -0.71 -18.78 8.10
C PRO A 395 -0.59 -18.74 6.57
N VAL A 396 0.64 -18.58 6.08
CA VAL A 396 0.99 -18.67 4.65
C VAL A 396 2.12 -19.67 4.44
N THR A 397 1.95 -20.59 3.49
CA THR A 397 3.00 -21.51 3.08
C THR A 397 3.83 -20.91 1.95
N ALA A 398 5.11 -20.66 2.18
CA ALA A 398 6.03 -20.24 1.13
C ALA A 398 6.38 -21.43 0.22
N ILE A 399 6.24 -21.25 -1.10
CA ILE A 399 6.64 -22.23 -2.12
C ILE A 399 7.63 -21.57 -3.06
N ARG A 400 8.77 -22.23 -3.33
CA ARG A 400 9.77 -21.67 -4.25
C ARG A 400 9.18 -21.56 -5.65
N SER A 401 9.34 -20.42 -6.29
CA SER A 401 8.71 -20.13 -7.58
C SER A 401 9.04 -21.17 -8.65
N ASN A 402 10.28 -21.65 -8.72
CA ASN A 402 10.65 -22.71 -9.67
C ASN A 402 9.94 -24.06 -9.45
N GLN A 403 9.41 -24.34 -8.27
CA GLN A 403 8.66 -25.57 -7.97
C GLN A 403 7.24 -25.52 -8.54
N LEU A 404 6.66 -24.33 -8.68
CA LEU A 404 5.29 -24.13 -9.17
C LEU A 404 5.07 -24.68 -10.59
N GLN A 405 6.13 -24.87 -11.37
CA GLN A 405 6.02 -25.52 -12.69
C GLN A 405 5.42 -26.92 -12.63
N ARG A 406 5.64 -27.66 -11.54
CA ARG A 406 5.32 -29.09 -11.43
C ARG A 406 4.77 -29.53 -10.08
N ALA A 407 4.66 -28.61 -9.12
CA ALA A 407 4.15 -28.92 -7.79
C ALA A 407 2.68 -29.34 -7.87
N ASN A 408 2.31 -30.33 -7.06
CA ASN A 408 0.91 -30.62 -6.80
C ASN A 408 0.35 -29.53 -5.87
N LEU A 409 -0.59 -28.74 -6.38
CA LEU A 409 -1.19 -27.60 -5.67
C LEU A 409 -2.52 -27.94 -4.99
N ASN A 410 -3.01 -29.18 -5.08
CA ASN A 410 -4.35 -29.57 -4.62
C ASN A 410 -4.58 -29.41 -3.11
N GLN A 411 -3.50 -29.32 -2.33
CA GLN A 411 -3.58 -29.05 -0.89
C GLN A 411 -3.85 -27.56 -0.57
N TYR A 412 -3.77 -26.67 -1.56
CA TYR A 412 -3.97 -25.23 -1.40
C TYR A 412 -5.26 -24.78 -2.10
N GLN A 413 -6.03 -23.94 -1.43
CA GLN A 413 -7.21 -23.30 -2.02
C GLN A 413 -6.85 -21.95 -2.67
N VAL A 414 -5.81 -21.28 -2.15
CA VAL A 414 -5.35 -19.99 -2.65
C VAL A 414 -3.84 -20.05 -2.91
N LEU A 415 -3.42 -19.52 -4.05
CA LEU A 415 -2.03 -19.30 -4.40
C LEU A 415 -1.83 -17.84 -4.78
N ILE A 416 -0.87 -17.18 -4.13
CA ILE A 416 -0.50 -15.79 -4.39
C ILE A 416 0.81 -15.76 -5.17
N LEU A 417 0.82 -15.03 -6.29
CA LEU A 417 2.02 -14.61 -7.01
C LEU A 417 2.26 -13.11 -6.72
N PRO A 418 3.18 -12.77 -5.79
CA PRO A 418 3.63 -11.39 -5.59
C PRO A 418 4.39 -10.89 -6.83
N ALA A 419 4.64 -9.59 -6.97
CA ALA A 419 5.43 -9.06 -8.08
C ALA A 419 6.74 -9.83 -8.30
N GLY A 420 7.08 -10.10 -9.56
CA GLY A 420 8.26 -10.82 -9.99
C GLY A 420 8.25 -11.07 -11.49
N ASP A 421 9.39 -11.51 -12.04
CA ASP A 421 9.51 -11.88 -13.46
C ASP A 421 9.31 -13.39 -13.65
N TYR A 422 8.04 -13.81 -13.70
CA TYR A 422 7.69 -15.24 -13.79
C TYR A 422 7.78 -15.81 -15.22
N ALA A 423 7.92 -14.98 -16.25
CA ALA A 423 7.93 -15.48 -17.63
C ALA A 423 9.08 -16.46 -17.87
N THR A 424 10.27 -16.12 -17.37
CA THR A 424 11.46 -16.96 -17.49
C THR A 424 11.42 -18.18 -16.57
N THR A 425 10.91 -18.04 -15.35
CA THR A 425 10.97 -19.10 -14.33
C THR A 425 9.76 -20.03 -14.35
N LEU A 426 8.59 -19.61 -14.80
CA LEU A 426 7.41 -20.49 -14.93
C LEU A 426 7.15 -20.86 -16.38
N GLY A 427 7.25 -19.88 -17.29
CA GLY A 427 6.94 -20.02 -18.72
C GLY A 427 5.59 -20.69 -18.97
N LYS A 428 5.40 -21.19 -20.18
CA LYS A 428 4.19 -21.95 -20.54
C LYS A 428 3.89 -23.14 -19.63
N ALA A 429 4.90 -23.90 -19.20
CA ALA A 429 4.68 -25.10 -18.39
C ALA A 429 4.10 -24.79 -17.01
N GLY A 430 4.63 -23.76 -16.32
CA GLY A 430 4.05 -23.30 -15.07
C GLY A 430 2.69 -22.67 -15.26
N ALA A 431 2.46 -21.92 -16.34
CA ALA A 431 1.12 -21.42 -16.66
C ALA A 431 0.11 -22.56 -16.85
N ASP A 432 0.48 -23.63 -17.54
CA ASP A 432 -0.39 -24.79 -17.77
C ASP A 432 -0.71 -25.50 -16.43
N ASN A 433 0.29 -25.71 -15.56
CA ASN A 433 0.05 -26.28 -14.22
C ASN A 433 -0.88 -25.41 -13.36
N LEU A 434 -0.66 -24.09 -13.35
CA LEU A 434 -1.53 -23.14 -12.65
C LEU A 434 -2.95 -23.16 -13.22
N ARG A 435 -3.09 -23.19 -14.54
CA ARG A 435 -4.40 -23.22 -15.22
C ARG A 435 -5.18 -24.46 -14.84
N ASP A 436 -4.53 -25.63 -14.82
CA ASP A 436 -5.18 -26.89 -14.49
C ASP A 436 -5.63 -26.92 -13.03
N TRP A 437 -4.80 -26.43 -12.10
CA TRP A 437 -5.18 -26.28 -10.69
C TRP A 437 -6.35 -25.29 -10.49
N VAL A 438 -6.32 -24.12 -11.14
CA VAL A 438 -7.42 -23.14 -11.07
C VAL A 438 -8.72 -23.76 -11.61
N LYS A 439 -8.67 -24.46 -12.76
CA LYS A 439 -9.85 -25.13 -13.33
C LYS A 439 -10.48 -26.15 -12.37
N GLN A 440 -9.71 -26.72 -11.45
CA GLN A 440 -10.16 -27.68 -10.45
C GLN A 440 -10.64 -27.03 -9.14
N GLY A 441 -10.64 -25.69 -9.05
CA GLY A 441 -11.18 -24.93 -7.92
C GLY A 441 -10.16 -24.07 -7.19
N GLY A 442 -8.92 -24.00 -7.65
CA GLY A 442 -7.92 -23.10 -7.10
C GLY A 442 -8.25 -21.62 -7.35
N VAL A 443 -7.83 -20.75 -6.43
CA VAL A 443 -7.89 -19.29 -6.59
C VAL A 443 -6.49 -18.73 -6.75
N LEU A 444 -6.16 -18.27 -7.95
CA LEU A 444 -4.89 -17.61 -8.23
C LEU A 444 -5.02 -16.11 -8.01
N ILE A 445 -4.18 -15.53 -7.15
CA ILE A 445 -4.09 -14.08 -6.93
C ILE A 445 -2.75 -13.59 -7.48
N THR A 446 -2.76 -12.62 -8.39
CA THR A 446 -1.54 -12.02 -8.96
C THR A 446 -1.43 -10.55 -8.60
N LEU A 447 -0.22 -10.11 -8.23
CA LEU A 447 0.05 -8.73 -7.83
C LEU A 447 1.03 -8.05 -8.80
N SER A 448 0.70 -6.84 -9.26
CA SER A 448 1.56 -6.00 -10.11
C SER A 448 2.17 -6.76 -11.29
N SER A 449 3.50 -6.89 -11.39
CA SER A 449 4.15 -7.57 -12.54
C SER A 449 3.78 -9.05 -12.67
N ALA A 450 3.32 -9.72 -11.62
CA ALA A 450 2.76 -11.08 -11.75
C ALA A 450 1.46 -11.09 -12.57
N THR A 451 0.68 -10.01 -12.51
CA THR A 451 -0.50 -9.80 -13.36
C THR A 451 -0.08 -9.63 -14.83
N ALA A 452 1.08 -9.03 -15.11
CA ALA A 452 1.64 -8.99 -16.46
C ALA A 452 1.96 -10.39 -17.00
N TYR A 453 2.57 -11.25 -16.17
CA TYR A 453 2.78 -12.65 -16.54
C TYR A 453 1.45 -13.36 -16.82
N ALA A 454 0.46 -13.26 -15.92
CA ALA A 454 -0.84 -13.91 -16.11
C ALA A 454 -1.59 -13.42 -17.38
N ALA A 455 -1.46 -12.14 -17.71
CA ALA A 455 -2.04 -11.50 -18.89
C ALA A 455 -1.29 -11.76 -20.20
N SER A 456 -0.06 -12.28 -20.12
CA SER A 456 0.77 -12.56 -21.30
C SER A 456 0.12 -13.60 -22.21
N THR A 457 0.38 -13.49 -23.51
CA THR A 457 -0.10 -14.47 -24.51
C THR A 457 0.44 -15.87 -24.21
N GLU A 458 1.66 -15.99 -23.69
CA GLU A 458 2.26 -17.27 -23.33
C GLU A 458 1.55 -17.94 -22.15
N ALA A 459 1.25 -17.19 -21.09
CA ALA A 459 0.59 -17.74 -19.91
C ALA A 459 -0.92 -17.93 -20.12
N GLY A 460 -1.59 -16.93 -20.72
CA GLY A 460 -3.03 -16.98 -21.00
C GLY A 460 -3.89 -17.33 -19.78
N LEU A 461 -3.54 -16.81 -18.60
CA LEU A 461 -4.26 -17.06 -17.35
C LEU A 461 -5.33 -15.98 -17.08
N LEU A 462 -5.12 -14.77 -17.60
CA LEU A 462 -6.01 -13.62 -17.41
C LEU A 462 -6.22 -12.88 -18.73
N ASP A 463 -7.46 -12.60 -19.10
CA ASP A 463 -7.86 -12.00 -20.37
C ASP A 463 -7.90 -10.48 -20.30
N ILE A 464 -6.75 -9.90 -19.95
CA ILE A 464 -6.47 -8.47 -20.07
C ILE A 464 -5.20 -8.30 -20.90
N LYS A 465 -4.98 -7.10 -21.43
CA LYS A 465 -3.77 -6.77 -22.20
C LYS A 465 -3.13 -5.53 -21.64
N ARG A 466 -1.80 -5.57 -21.49
CA ARG A 466 -1.02 -4.37 -21.19
C ARG A 466 -1.08 -3.46 -22.41
N GLU A 467 -1.28 -2.18 -22.18
CA GLU A 467 -1.33 -1.15 -23.22
C GLU A 467 0.04 -0.51 -23.37
N ASP A 468 0.38 -0.19 -24.62
CA ASP A 468 1.49 0.70 -24.96
C ASP A 468 1.12 2.15 -24.59
N ALA A 469 2.09 3.05 -24.60
CA ALA A 469 1.90 4.46 -24.32
C ALA A 469 0.84 5.04 -25.25
N TYR A 470 -0.09 5.81 -24.68
CA TYR A 470 -1.10 6.50 -25.47
C TYR A 470 -0.43 7.52 -26.41
N GLN A 471 -0.60 7.31 -27.71
CA GLN A 471 -0.24 8.28 -28.74
C GLN A 471 -1.53 8.85 -29.34
N ALA A 472 -1.60 10.18 -29.47
CA ALA A 472 -2.68 10.80 -30.22
C ALA A 472 -2.62 10.29 -31.67
N ALA A 473 -3.76 9.94 -32.25
CA ALA A 473 -3.82 9.39 -33.61
C ALA A 473 -3.08 10.32 -34.60
N THR A 474 -2.00 9.81 -35.17
CA THR A 474 -1.30 10.42 -36.30
C THR A 474 -1.72 9.70 -37.58
N ASP A 475 -1.76 10.42 -38.70
CA ASP A 475 -2.02 9.84 -40.03
C ASP A 475 -0.82 9.02 -40.58
N GLU A 476 0.18 8.72 -39.74
CA GLU A 476 1.37 8.00 -40.16
C GLU A 476 1.17 6.48 -40.01
N PRO A 477 1.38 5.69 -41.07
CA PRO A 477 1.20 4.24 -41.02
C PRO A 477 2.21 3.59 -40.04
N GLU A 478 1.76 2.56 -39.32
CA GLU A 478 2.63 1.69 -38.52
C GLU A 478 3.75 1.14 -39.41
N ALA A 479 5.01 1.33 -38.99
CA ALA A 479 6.16 0.83 -39.72
C ALA A 479 6.22 -0.71 -39.61
N GLU A 480 6.15 -1.40 -40.75
CA GLU A 480 6.47 -2.83 -40.81
C GLU A 480 7.96 -3.06 -40.53
N LEU A 481 8.27 -4.20 -39.92
CA LEU A 481 9.65 -4.62 -39.66
C LEU A 481 10.33 -5.00 -40.99
N GLU A 482 10.94 -4.02 -41.66
CA GLU A 482 11.71 -4.20 -42.88
C GLU A 482 13.23 -4.02 -42.63
N ASP A 483 14.06 -4.79 -43.34
CA ASP A 483 15.54 -4.70 -43.26
C ASP A 483 16.08 -3.34 -43.75
N THR A 484 15.32 -2.67 -44.61
CA THR A 484 15.68 -1.35 -45.17
C THR A 484 14.44 -0.48 -45.30
N ILE A 485 14.51 0.77 -44.85
CA ILE A 485 13.45 1.77 -45.01
C ILE A 485 13.89 2.89 -45.97
N PRO A 486 12.97 3.57 -46.69
CA PRO A 486 13.30 4.73 -47.49
C PRO A 486 14.01 5.81 -46.68
N GLY A 487 15.07 6.39 -47.26
CA GLY A 487 15.81 7.48 -46.63
C GLY A 487 14.95 8.74 -46.47
N ARG A 488 15.01 9.36 -45.29
CA ARG A 488 14.35 10.64 -44.97
C ARG A 488 15.36 11.71 -44.57
N LEU A 489 15.12 12.95 -44.98
CA LEU A 489 15.88 14.11 -44.48
C LEU A 489 15.32 14.52 -43.12
N LEU A 490 16.20 14.70 -42.14
CA LEU A 490 15.85 15.21 -40.81
C LEU A 490 16.32 16.66 -40.75
N ASP A 491 15.37 17.60 -40.81
CA ASP A 491 15.61 19.04 -40.92
C ASP A 491 15.73 19.77 -39.57
N SER A 492 15.49 19.04 -38.47
CA SER A 492 15.46 19.57 -37.11
C SER A 492 15.71 18.48 -36.07
N ASP A 493 16.15 18.88 -34.87
CA ASP A 493 16.28 17.97 -33.73
C ASP A 493 14.95 17.30 -33.36
N ALA A 494 13.84 18.02 -33.52
CA ALA A 494 12.50 17.48 -33.31
C ALA A 494 12.11 16.43 -34.37
N ALA A 495 12.56 16.57 -35.62
CA ALA A 495 12.40 15.54 -36.64
C ALA A 495 13.27 14.32 -36.31
N LEU A 496 14.51 14.51 -35.83
CA LEU A 496 15.38 13.42 -35.39
C LEU A 496 14.79 12.64 -34.21
N GLN A 497 14.23 13.34 -33.21
CA GLN A 497 13.61 12.66 -32.07
C GLN A 497 12.38 11.86 -32.47
N ARG A 498 11.44 12.43 -33.24
CA ARG A 498 10.29 11.68 -33.78
C ARG A 498 10.72 10.50 -34.63
N ALA A 499 11.76 10.69 -35.43
CA ALA A 499 12.36 9.64 -36.25
C ALA A 499 12.98 8.49 -35.42
N SER A 500 13.47 8.80 -34.22
CA SER A 500 14.13 7.84 -33.33
C SER A 500 13.18 7.24 -32.29
N ALA A 501 11.94 7.74 -32.20
CA ALA A 501 10.91 7.20 -31.31
C ALA A 501 10.54 5.79 -31.75
N SER A 502 10.38 4.89 -30.78
CA SER A 502 10.01 3.51 -31.06
C SER A 502 8.48 3.39 -31.18
N THR A 503 8.00 2.49 -32.03
CA THR A 503 6.61 2.06 -32.00
C THR A 503 6.41 1.08 -30.84
N GLY A 504 5.25 1.14 -30.17
CA GLY A 504 4.97 0.30 -29.00
C GLY A 504 5.76 0.65 -27.75
N GLU A 505 6.13 1.92 -27.56
CA GLU A 505 6.76 2.40 -26.33
C GLU A 505 5.84 2.13 -25.13
N MET A 506 6.44 1.78 -24.00
CA MET A 506 5.70 1.65 -22.75
C MET A 506 5.35 3.03 -22.19
N PRO A 507 4.22 3.19 -21.47
CA PRO A 507 3.95 4.42 -20.73
C PRO A 507 5.14 4.88 -19.88
N ASP A 508 5.25 6.18 -19.61
CA ASP A 508 6.31 6.70 -18.74
C ASP A 508 6.24 6.05 -17.36
N TYR A 509 7.40 5.80 -16.76
CA TYR A 509 7.49 5.24 -15.42
C TYR A 509 6.92 6.23 -14.40
N VAL A 510 5.96 5.78 -13.58
CA VAL A 510 5.39 6.56 -12.48
C VAL A 510 6.15 6.27 -11.18
N PRO A 511 6.84 7.28 -10.58
CA PRO A 511 7.56 7.12 -9.32
C PRO A 511 6.62 7.28 -8.12
N GLY A 512 5.77 6.27 -7.89
CA GLY A 512 4.94 6.15 -6.69
C GLY A 512 3.98 7.33 -6.45
N VAL A 513 2.74 7.21 -6.90
CA VAL A 513 1.66 8.18 -6.62
C VAL A 513 0.48 7.51 -5.92
N LEU A 514 -0.34 8.29 -5.22
CA LEU A 514 -1.62 7.83 -4.69
C LEU A 514 -2.73 8.19 -5.66
N ALA A 515 -3.44 7.18 -6.16
CA ALA A 515 -4.54 7.34 -7.11
C ALA A 515 -5.88 6.91 -6.50
N ASN A 516 -6.92 7.69 -6.79
CA ASN A 516 -8.29 7.37 -6.40
C ASN A 516 -8.83 6.21 -7.24
N ILE A 517 -9.50 5.28 -6.55
CA ILE A 517 -10.05 4.05 -7.09
C ILE A 517 -11.55 4.02 -6.76
N THR A 518 -12.36 3.73 -7.77
CA THR A 518 -13.78 3.40 -7.63
C THR A 518 -13.93 1.89 -7.53
N VAL A 519 -14.82 1.45 -6.63
CA VAL A 519 -15.11 0.04 -6.38
C VAL A 519 -16.54 -0.30 -6.81
N ASP A 520 -16.73 -1.42 -7.53
CA ASP A 520 -18.06 -1.98 -7.75
C ASP A 520 -18.56 -2.60 -6.44
N THR A 521 -19.43 -1.90 -5.71
CA THR A 521 -19.96 -2.35 -4.42
C THR A 521 -21.09 -3.39 -4.51
N GLN A 522 -21.46 -3.80 -5.73
CA GLN A 522 -22.49 -4.82 -5.95
C GLN A 522 -21.90 -6.24 -6.09
N HIS A 523 -20.58 -6.35 -6.24
CA HIS A 523 -19.90 -7.64 -6.37
C HIS A 523 -19.54 -8.25 -5.01
N TRP A 524 -19.67 -9.57 -4.84
CA TRP A 524 -19.38 -10.24 -3.56
C TRP A 524 -17.90 -10.10 -3.11
N LEU A 525 -16.96 -9.96 -4.05
CA LEU A 525 -15.54 -9.67 -3.76
C LEU A 525 -15.30 -8.32 -3.06
N THR A 526 -16.25 -7.39 -3.12
CA THR A 526 -16.14 -6.04 -2.55
C THR A 526 -17.11 -5.85 -1.39
N ALA A 527 -17.68 -6.95 -0.87
CA ALA A 527 -18.48 -6.94 0.34
C ALA A 527 -17.72 -6.26 1.49
N GLY A 528 -18.33 -5.23 2.08
CA GLY A 528 -17.77 -4.41 3.16
C GLY A 528 -16.66 -3.45 2.74
N VAL A 529 -16.29 -3.39 1.46
CA VAL A 529 -15.31 -2.45 0.92
C VAL A 529 -16.00 -1.12 0.62
N HIS A 530 -15.35 -0.01 0.97
CA HIS A 530 -15.86 1.33 0.67
C HIS A 530 -15.86 1.58 -0.86
N SER A 531 -16.83 2.35 -1.35
CA SER A 531 -16.98 2.63 -2.79
C SER A 531 -15.81 3.44 -3.40
N SER A 532 -15.05 4.11 -2.54
CA SER A 532 -13.84 4.85 -2.87
C SER A 532 -12.67 4.33 -2.04
N LEU A 533 -11.56 4.04 -2.72
CA LEU A 533 -10.29 3.62 -2.15
C LEU A 533 -9.16 4.48 -2.72
N VAL A 534 -7.98 4.37 -2.12
CA VAL A 534 -6.75 4.92 -2.68
C VAL A 534 -5.72 3.81 -2.81
N GLY A 535 -5.03 3.75 -3.96
CA GLY A 535 -3.97 2.79 -4.22
C GLY A 535 -2.67 3.46 -4.60
N MET A 536 -1.55 2.76 -4.35
CA MET A 536 -0.24 3.17 -4.84
C MET A 536 -0.08 2.74 -6.30
N VAL A 537 0.26 3.68 -7.17
CA VAL A 537 0.62 3.42 -8.57
C VAL A 537 2.12 3.63 -8.73
N GLN A 538 2.81 2.57 -9.14
CA GLN A 538 4.24 2.60 -9.44
C GLN A 538 4.53 1.78 -10.70
N GLY A 539 5.47 2.25 -11.51
CA GLY A 539 5.81 1.59 -12.77
C GLY A 539 5.06 2.16 -13.97
N ASN A 540 5.05 1.39 -15.06
CA ASN A 540 4.50 1.77 -16.36
C ASN A 540 3.40 0.81 -16.87
N ALA A 541 2.99 -0.15 -16.05
CA ALA A 541 1.99 -1.13 -16.46
C ALA A 541 0.58 -0.53 -16.39
N ILE A 542 -0.01 -0.29 -17.56
CA ILE A 542 -1.42 0.08 -17.73
C ILE A 542 -2.10 -1.03 -18.52
N TYR A 543 -3.32 -1.41 -18.14
CA TYR A 543 -4.04 -2.53 -18.76
C TYR A 543 -5.37 -2.10 -19.33
N ALA A 544 -5.74 -2.69 -20.47
CA ALA A 544 -7.10 -2.60 -20.98
C ALA A 544 -8.09 -3.26 -20.00
N PRO A 545 -9.32 -2.71 -19.86
CA PRO A 545 -10.36 -3.35 -19.06
C PRO A 545 -10.67 -4.78 -19.54
N ILE A 546 -10.92 -5.69 -18.60
CA ILE A 546 -11.34 -7.05 -18.95
C ILE A 546 -12.68 -7.01 -19.70
N LYS A 547 -12.83 -7.88 -20.69
CA LYS A 547 -14.11 -8.04 -21.41
C LYS A 547 -15.13 -8.71 -20.50
N LEU A 548 -16.37 -8.24 -20.53
CA LEU A 548 -17.47 -8.80 -19.72
C LEU A 548 -17.75 -10.29 -20.01
N ALA A 549 -17.41 -10.77 -21.21
CA ALA A 549 -17.51 -12.19 -21.57
C ALA A 549 -16.47 -13.07 -20.84
N SER A 550 -15.37 -12.46 -20.38
CA SER A 550 -14.25 -13.15 -19.74
C SER A 550 -14.26 -12.98 -18.22
N GLY A 551 -14.71 -11.83 -17.71
CA GLY A 551 -14.74 -11.57 -16.28
C GLY A 551 -15.23 -10.16 -15.93
N ASN A 552 -14.93 -9.72 -14.71
CA ASN A 552 -15.43 -8.48 -14.13
C ASN A 552 -14.29 -7.51 -13.77
N ASN A 553 -14.49 -6.22 -14.03
CA ASN A 553 -13.66 -5.16 -13.45
C ASN A 553 -14.21 -4.87 -12.05
N ILE A 554 -13.48 -5.27 -11.01
CA ILE A 554 -13.92 -5.21 -9.61
C ILE A 554 -13.68 -3.81 -9.01
N ALA A 555 -12.56 -3.21 -9.38
CA ALA A 555 -12.20 -1.85 -9.01
C ALA A 555 -11.38 -1.22 -10.15
N TRP A 556 -11.53 0.09 -10.37
CA TRP A 556 -10.86 0.83 -11.42
C TRP A 556 -10.48 2.24 -10.97
N PHE A 557 -9.45 2.79 -11.59
CA PHE A 557 -9.01 4.16 -11.32
C PHE A 557 -10.06 5.20 -11.75
N ASN A 558 -10.16 6.30 -11.02
CA ASN A 558 -11.10 7.38 -11.30
C ASN A 558 -10.84 8.05 -12.67
N GLY A 559 -11.74 8.94 -13.10
CA GLY A 559 -11.53 9.76 -14.30
C GLY A 559 -10.31 10.69 -14.14
N ALA A 560 -9.71 11.12 -15.25
CA ALA A 560 -8.44 11.85 -15.26
C ALA A 560 -8.40 13.07 -14.32
N ASP A 561 -9.52 13.81 -14.21
CA ASP A 561 -9.62 15.01 -13.36
C ASP A 561 -9.60 14.71 -11.86
N GLU A 562 -10.07 13.53 -11.45
CA GLU A 562 -10.16 13.08 -10.06
C GLU A 562 -9.19 11.95 -9.74
N LEU A 563 -8.31 11.59 -10.68
CA LEU A 563 -7.46 10.41 -10.58
C LEU A 563 -6.40 10.57 -9.48
N LEU A 564 -5.72 11.70 -9.44
CA LEU A 564 -4.59 11.93 -8.54
C LEU A 564 -5.09 12.33 -7.15
N ALA A 565 -4.88 11.46 -6.16
CA ALA A 565 -5.16 11.76 -4.76
C ALA A 565 -3.99 12.53 -4.12
N SER A 566 -2.76 12.13 -4.45
CA SER A 566 -1.51 12.75 -3.98
C SER A 566 -0.31 12.35 -4.86
N GLY A 567 0.70 13.22 -4.91
CA GLY A 567 1.98 13.01 -5.60
C GLY A 567 2.12 13.81 -6.89
N TYR A 568 3.01 13.36 -7.76
CA TYR A 568 3.23 13.93 -9.08
C TYR A 568 3.09 12.86 -10.17
N LEU A 569 2.14 13.08 -11.09
CA LEU A 569 1.80 12.15 -12.16
C LEU A 569 1.91 12.87 -13.50
N TRP A 570 2.64 12.28 -14.44
CA TRP A 570 2.75 12.76 -15.82
C TRP A 570 1.36 12.94 -16.44
N GLN A 571 1.20 13.97 -17.28
CA GLN A 571 -0.10 14.31 -17.83
C GLN A 571 -0.65 13.18 -18.71
N GLU A 572 0.22 12.54 -19.48
CA GLU A 572 -0.06 11.42 -20.36
C GLU A 572 -0.51 10.19 -19.56
N ASN A 573 0.23 9.83 -18.50
CA ASN A 573 -0.17 8.77 -17.59
C ASN A 573 -1.51 9.08 -16.91
N ARG A 574 -1.76 10.33 -16.52
CA ARG A 574 -3.04 10.73 -15.91
C ARG A 574 -4.22 10.50 -16.86
N GLN A 575 -4.03 10.81 -18.15
CA GLN A 575 -5.06 10.58 -19.17
C GLN A 575 -5.26 9.09 -19.43
N GLN A 576 -4.16 8.34 -19.62
CA GLN A 576 -4.25 6.94 -20.01
C GLN A 576 -4.71 6.03 -18.86
N LEU A 577 -4.29 6.28 -17.62
CA LEU A 577 -4.64 5.47 -16.45
C LEU A 577 -6.11 5.61 -16.03
N ALA A 578 -6.77 6.70 -16.45
CA ALA A 578 -8.16 6.96 -16.13
C ALA A 578 -9.08 5.80 -16.55
N ARG A 579 -9.94 5.35 -15.64
CA ARG A 579 -10.90 4.23 -15.86
C ARG A 579 -10.25 2.87 -16.16
N LYS A 580 -8.94 2.73 -16.00
CA LYS A 580 -8.25 1.45 -16.16
C LYS A 580 -8.42 0.58 -14.90
N PRO A 581 -8.41 -0.75 -15.03
CA PRO A 581 -8.62 -1.64 -13.90
C PRO A 581 -7.50 -1.51 -12.86
N PHE A 582 -7.90 -1.47 -11.59
CA PHE A 582 -7.05 -1.71 -10.43
C PHE A 582 -7.09 -3.20 -10.03
N MET A 583 -8.30 -3.79 -10.06
CA MET A 583 -8.54 -5.20 -9.74
C MET A 583 -9.54 -5.79 -10.72
N VAL A 584 -9.20 -6.97 -11.26
CA VAL A 584 -10.10 -7.76 -12.11
C VAL A 584 -10.27 -9.16 -11.56
N GLN A 585 -11.39 -9.78 -11.89
CA GLN A 585 -11.67 -11.18 -11.59
C GLN A 585 -12.10 -11.91 -12.87
N GLN A 586 -11.55 -13.10 -13.08
CA GLN A 586 -11.88 -13.98 -14.20
C GLN A 586 -12.22 -15.38 -13.67
N PRO A 587 -13.47 -15.85 -13.85
CA PRO A 587 -13.79 -17.25 -13.61
C PRO A 587 -12.98 -18.17 -14.52
N MET A 588 -12.56 -19.32 -14.01
CA MET A 588 -11.86 -20.32 -14.82
C MET A 588 -12.16 -21.72 -14.30
N GLY A 589 -12.97 -22.47 -15.05
CA GLY A 589 -13.47 -23.78 -14.63
C GLY A 589 -14.24 -23.65 -13.31
N ARG A 590 -13.78 -24.36 -12.28
CA ARG A 590 -14.38 -24.37 -10.94
C ARG A 590 -13.73 -23.36 -9.97
N GLY A 591 -12.69 -22.66 -10.40
CA GLY A 591 -11.96 -21.66 -9.63
C GLY A 591 -11.93 -20.32 -10.36
N MET A 592 -10.93 -19.50 -10.05
CA MET A 592 -10.79 -18.16 -10.64
C MET A 592 -9.38 -17.60 -10.55
N VAL A 593 -9.12 -16.59 -11.38
CA VAL A 593 -7.94 -15.73 -11.32
C VAL A 593 -8.37 -14.33 -10.89
N ILE A 594 -7.68 -13.76 -9.92
CA ILE A 594 -7.86 -12.39 -9.42
C ILE A 594 -6.56 -11.64 -9.68
N GLY A 595 -6.62 -10.61 -10.51
CA GLY A 595 -5.46 -9.79 -10.87
C GLY A 595 -5.54 -8.41 -10.24
N PHE A 596 -4.57 -8.07 -9.40
CA PHE A 596 -4.31 -6.70 -8.99
C PHE A 596 -3.25 -6.09 -9.92
N THR A 597 -3.59 -5.01 -10.63
CA THR A 597 -2.67 -4.36 -11.58
C THR A 597 -1.59 -3.54 -10.86
N GLN A 598 -1.84 -3.20 -9.60
CA GLN A 598 -0.90 -2.57 -8.66
C GLN A 598 -0.83 -3.38 -7.36
N GLU A 599 0.14 -3.09 -6.49
CA GLU A 599 0.32 -3.81 -5.23
C GLU A 599 -0.71 -3.38 -4.16
N PRO A 600 -1.65 -4.24 -3.72
CA PRO A 600 -2.59 -3.88 -2.66
C PRO A 600 -1.94 -3.82 -1.28
N THR A 601 -0.71 -4.34 -1.14
CA THR A 601 0.03 -4.40 0.12
C THR A 601 1.37 -3.67 0.05
N TYR A 602 1.51 -2.67 -0.83
CA TYR A 602 2.77 -1.93 -1.00
C TYR A 602 3.36 -1.50 0.36
N ARG A 603 4.56 -2.03 0.67
CA ARG A 603 5.29 -1.98 1.97
C ARG A 603 4.43 -2.15 3.25
N ALA A 604 3.28 -2.82 3.14
CA ALA A 604 2.34 -3.13 4.21
C ALA A 604 1.70 -1.92 4.92
N TYR A 605 1.54 -0.79 4.22
CA TYR A 605 0.92 0.41 4.81
C TYR A 605 -0.33 0.91 4.06
N LEU A 606 -0.77 0.23 3.01
CA LEU A 606 -2.07 0.46 2.34
C LEU A 606 -3.23 -0.22 3.10
N GLU A 607 -3.40 0.13 4.37
CA GLU A 607 -4.40 -0.46 5.27
C GLU A 607 -5.83 -0.39 4.69
N GLY A 608 -6.15 0.67 3.94
CA GLY A 608 -7.46 0.84 3.30
C GLY A 608 -7.82 -0.23 2.27
N LEU A 609 -6.83 -0.96 1.73
CA LEU A 609 -7.03 -2.04 0.76
C LEU A 609 -7.12 -3.43 1.41
N ASN A 610 -6.88 -3.53 2.73
CA ASN A 610 -6.79 -4.82 3.40
C ASN A 610 -8.10 -5.63 3.33
N VAL A 611 -9.27 -4.98 3.40
CA VAL A 611 -10.57 -5.68 3.26
C VAL A 611 -10.74 -6.31 1.88
N LEU A 612 -10.26 -5.63 0.83
CA LEU A 612 -10.31 -6.14 -0.54
C LEU A 612 -9.40 -7.37 -0.71
N LEU A 613 -8.20 -7.34 -0.09
CA LEU A 613 -7.32 -8.51 -0.02
C LEU A 613 -7.98 -9.64 0.77
N MET A 614 -8.54 -9.38 1.95
CA MET A 614 -9.22 -10.39 2.77
C MET A 614 -10.37 -11.08 2.03
N ASN A 615 -11.16 -10.32 1.28
CA ASN A 615 -12.21 -10.88 0.44
C ASN A 615 -11.63 -11.82 -0.63
N SER A 616 -10.51 -11.45 -1.24
CA SER A 616 -9.79 -12.31 -2.21
C SER A 616 -9.25 -13.59 -1.56
N LEU A 617 -8.85 -13.54 -0.29
CA LEU A 617 -8.30 -14.70 0.43
C LEU A 617 -9.38 -15.65 0.95
N PHE A 618 -10.50 -15.15 1.46
CA PHE A 618 -11.50 -15.97 2.15
C PHE A 618 -12.81 -16.16 1.39
N ARG A 619 -13.28 -15.14 0.66
CA ARG A 619 -14.54 -15.25 -0.10
C ARG A 619 -14.33 -15.93 -1.43
N ALA A 620 -13.25 -15.61 -2.13
CA ALA A 620 -12.97 -16.24 -3.41
C ALA A 620 -12.95 -17.78 -3.36
N PRO A 621 -12.26 -18.43 -2.39
CA PRO A 621 -12.33 -19.89 -2.29
C PRO A 621 -13.70 -20.42 -1.81
N ALA A 622 -14.52 -19.62 -1.12
CA ALA A 622 -15.90 -19.99 -0.78
C ALA A 622 -16.85 -19.94 -1.99
N HIS A 623 -16.50 -19.14 -3.00
CA HIS A 623 -17.19 -19.05 -4.30
C HIS A 623 -16.60 -19.98 -5.36
N ALA A 624 -15.43 -20.56 -5.10
CA ALA A 624 -14.91 -21.66 -5.88
C ALA A 624 -15.63 -22.97 -5.50
N SER A 625 -15.63 -23.93 -6.42
CA SER A 625 -16.22 -25.25 -6.19
C SER A 625 -15.16 -26.33 -6.33
N PRO A 626 -14.22 -26.53 -5.38
CA PRO A 626 -13.12 -27.47 -5.55
C PRO A 626 -13.56 -28.91 -5.85
N ALA A 627 -12.76 -29.63 -6.65
CA ALA A 627 -13.03 -31.01 -7.06
C ALA A 627 -12.39 -32.08 -6.17
N PHE A 628 -11.70 -31.69 -5.09
CA PHE A 628 -10.89 -32.55 -4.22
C PHE A 628 -11.38 -32.57 -2.78
#